data_AF-A0A3P7M6L0-F1
#
_entry.id   AF-A0A3P7M6L0-F1
#
_cell.length_a   1.000
_cell.length_b   1.000
_cell.length_c   1.000
_cell.angle_alpha   90.00
_cell.angle_beta   90.00
_cell.angle_gamma   90.00
#
_symmetry.space_group_name_H-M   'P 1'
#
loop_
_entity.id
_entity.type
_entity.pdbx_description
1 polymer ?
#
loop_
_entity_poly.entity_id
_entity_poly.type
_entity_poly.pdbx_seq_one_letter_code
_entity_poly.pdbx_strand_id
1 'polypeptide(L)'
;MSTINALPASEDTEAESDALQVEEEEVSSNGTESLQKRVIGGELAREAQFPYAVSLKGDFPYTRRSTYCGATVIDSQWLLTAAHCFGGDTLAGDTYV
;
A
#
# COMPACT_ATOMS: atom_id res chain seq x y z
N MET A 1 -17.30 45.15 -2.90
CA MET A 1 -15.92 45.46 -2.44
C MET A 1 -16.00 45.90 -1.00
N SER A 2 -15.70 44.99 -0.07
CA SER A 2 -15.40 45.34 1.31
C SER A 2 -14.20 44.50 1.73
N THR A 3 -13.06 45.15 1.82
CA THR A 3 -11.90 44.69 2.59
C THR A 3 -12.10 45.12 4.03
N ILE A 4 -11.83 44.22 4.97
CA ILE A 4 -11.59 44.54 6.38
C ILE A 4 -10.15 44.14 6.70
N ASN A 5 -9.38 45.11 7.19
CA ASN A 5 -7.98 44.99 7.58
C ASN A 5 -7.82 44.28 8.94
N ALA A 6 -6.64 43.69 9.10
CA ALA A 6 -6.15 42.94 10.25
C ALA A 6 -5.77 43.81 11.47
N LEU A 7 -5.71 43.16 12.65
CA LEU A 7 -4.96 43.52 13.88
C LEU A 7 -5.11 42.33 14.89
N PRO A 8 -4.20 42.12 15.85
CA PRO A 8 -2.84 41.58 15.69
C PRO A 8 -2.58 40.31 16.54
N ALA A 9 -1.34 39.82 16.42
CA ALA A 9 -0.64 38.72 17.09
C ALA A 9 -1.17 38.26 18.47
N SER A 10 -1.46 36.95 18.55
CA SER A 10 -1.13 36.14 19.72
C SER A 10 0.01 35.20 19.31
N GLU A 11 1.23 35.59 19.66
CA GLU A 11 2.40 34.72 19.66
C GLU A 11 2.22 33.60 20.72
N ASP A 12 2.99 32.52 20.51
CA ASP A 12 3.29 31.40 21.40
C ASP A 12 2.40 30.15 21.30
N THR A 13 2.73 29.27 20.34
CA THR A 13 3.18 27.89 20.64
C THR A 13 3.74 27.24 19.37
N GLU A 14 4.96 26.73 19.48
CA GLU A 14 5.70 26.03 18.44
C GLU A 14 4.96 24.77 18.00
N ALA A 15 4.83 24.58 16.69
CA ALA A 15 4.61 23.26 16.08
C ALA A 15 5.16 23.30 14.65
N GLU A 16 6.50 23.26 14.55
CA GLU A 16 7.18 22.77 13.37
C GLU A 16 7.13 21.23 13.41
N SER A 17 7.04 20.62 12.22
CA SER A 17 6.97 19.19 11.92
C SER A 17 5.62 18.51 12.10
N ASP A 18 4.96 18.23 10.98
CA ASP A 18 4.19 16.99 10.86
C ASP A 18 4.69 16.28 9.60
N ALA A 19 5.89 15.73 9.74
CA ALA A 19 6.39 14.67 8.89
C ALA A 19 5.38 13.52 8.93
N LEU A 20 5.21 12.82 7.80
CA LEU A 20 4.48 11.55 7.66
C LEU A 20 4.26 10.86 9.01
N GLN A 21 3.04 10.99 9.54
CA GLN A 21 2.62 10.23 10.71
C GLN A 21 2.65 8.75 10.31
N VAL A 22 3.80 8.12 10.55
CA VAL A 22 3.86 6.70 10.85
C VAL A 22 3.15 6.59 12.19
N GLU A 23 1.83 6.39 12.14
CA GLU A 23 1.12 5.89 13.31
C GLU A 23 1.70 4.50 13.60
N GLU A 24 2.59 4.43 14.59
CA GLU A 24 2.78 3.20 15.35
C GLU A 24 1.47 2.96 16.09
N GLU A 25 0.49 2.40 15.38
CA GLU A 25 -0.75 1.94 16.00
C GLU A 25 -0.37 0.75 16.89
N GLU A 26 -0.08 1.05 18.17
CA GLU A 26 -0.26 0.11 19.27
C GLU A 26 -1.74 -0.31 19.21
N VAL A 27 -2.01 -1.43 18.52
CA VAL A 27 -3.35 -1.96 18.33
C VAL A 27 -3.97 -2.25 19.71
N SER A 28 -4.75 -1.29 20.22
CA SER A 28 -5.55 -1.41 21.43
C SER A 28 -6.77 -2.26 21.10
N SER A 29 -6.64 -3.56 21.35
CA SER A 29 -7.67 -4.55 21.08
C SER A 29 -8.86 -4.37 22.02
N ASN A 30 -9.92 -3.71 21.55
CA ASN A 30 -11.28 -4.02 22.00
C ASN A 30 -11.94 -4.91 20.94
N GLY A 31 -11.65 -6.21 21.01
CA GLY A 31 -12.36 -7.30 20.38
C GLY A 31 -12.57 -7.22 18.85
N THR A 32 -11.51 -7.35 18.07
CA THR A 32 -11.57 -7.72 16.64
C THR A 32 -10.38 -8.63 16.31
N GLU A 33 -10.63 -9.67 15.53
CA GLU A 33 -9.70 -10.75 15.15
C GLU A 33 -8.24 -10.27 14.99
N SER A 34 -7.30 -10.94 15.66
CA SER A 34 -5.88 -10.60 15.55
C SER A 34 -5.46 -10.72 14.08
N LEU A 35 -5.19 -9.58 13.43
CA LEU A 35 -4.40 -9.55 12.20
C LEU A 35 -3.00 -10.02 12.58
N GLN A 36 -2.81 -11.35 12.63
CA GLN A 36 -1.51 -11.93 12.96
C GLN A 36 -0.49 -11.35 11.98
N LYS A 37 0.45 -10.58 12.52
CA LYS A 37 1.56 -10.00 11.78
C LYS A 37 2.34 -11.17 11.17
N ARG A 38 2.07 -11.44 9.88
CA ARG A 38 2.66 -12.58 9.15
C ARG A 38 4.16 -12.42 8.94
N VAL A 39 4.70 -11.20 9.12
CA VAL A 39 6.11 -10.87 8.94
C VAL A 39 6.78 -10.66 10.30
N ILE A 40 7.63 -11.60 10.71
CA ILE A 40 8.41 -11.54 11.96
C ILE A 40 9.80 -11.00 11.66
N GLY A 41 10.25 -9.98 12.40
CA GLY A 41 11.60 -9.42 12.29
C GLY A 41 11.88 -8.60 11.02
N GLY A 42 10.85 -8.33 10.20
CA GLY A 42 10.96 -7.42 9.07
C GLY A 42 10.80 -5.96 9.48
N GLU A 43 11.38 -5.07 8.69
CA GLU A 43 11.20 -3.61 8.79
C GLU A 43 10.35 -3.08 7.62
N LEU A 44 9.76 -1.91 7.82
CA LEU A 44 9.07 -1.22 6.73
C LEU A 44 10.08 -0.77 5.68
N ALA A 45 9.79 -1.08 4.41
CA ALA A 45 10.62 -0.61 3.32
C ALA A 45 10.48 0.92 3.17
N ARG A 46 11.60 1.63 2.95
CA ARG A 46 11.57 3.03 2.54
C ARG A 46 10.92 3.18 1.18
N GLU A 47 10.40 4.37 0.89
CA GLU A 47 9.86 4.68 -0.42
C GLU A 47 10.89 4.39 -1.52
N ALA A 48 10.46 3.72 -2.58
CA ALA A 48 11.30 3.30 -3.71
C ALA A 48 12.52 2.43 -3.34
N GLN A 49 12.60 1.83 -2.13
CA GLN A 49 13.71 0.94 -1.76
C GLN A 49 13.81 -0.30 -2.66
N PHE A 50 12.66 -0.80 -3.11
CA PHE A 50 12.55 -1.94 -4.01
C PHE A 50 11.68 -1.55 -5.20
N PRO A 51 12.19 -0.74 -6.14
CA PRO A 51 11.38 -0.12 -7.19
C PRO A 51 10.84 -1.15 -8.21
N TYR A 52 11.44 -2.33 -8.25
CA TYR A 52 11.01 -3.45 -9.07
C TYR A 52 9.89 -4.29 -8.43
N ALA A 53 9.54 -4.08 -7.16
CA ALA A 53 8.50 -4.84 -6.48
C ALA A 53 7.11 -4.43 -6.95
N VAL A 54 6.31 -5.39 -7.41
CA VAL A 54 4.98 -5.15 -7.97
C VAL A 54 3.93 -5.96 -7.22
N SER A 55 2.77 -5.34 -6.99
CA SER A 55 1.58 -5.96 -6.42
C SER A 55 0.58 -6.29 -7.53
N LEU A 56 0.27 -7.58 -7.71
CA LEU A 56 -0.80 -8.02 -8.61
C LEU A 56 -2.13 -7.97 -7.87
N LYS A 57 -3.07 -7.18 -8.40
CA LYS A 57 -4.37 -6.92 -7.78
C LYS A 57 -5.50 -7.40 -8.68
N GLY A 58 -6.50 -8.01 -8.07
CA GLY A 58 -7.68 -8.55 -8.75
C GLY A 58 -8.95 -8.14 -8.03
N ASP A 59 -10.08 -8.29 -8.73
CA ASP A 59 -11.40 -8.15 -8.13
C ASP A 59 -11.88 -9.53 -7.66
N PHE A 60 -12.28 -9.61 -6.40
CA PHE A 60 -12.86 -10.80 -5.79
C PHE A 60 -14.29 -10.49 -5.32
N PRO A 61 -15.15 -11.51 -5.09
CA PRO A 61 -16.58 -11.32 -4.83
C PRO A 61 -16.92 -10.34 -3.70
N TYR A 62 -16.01 -10.14 -2.75
CA TYR A 62 -16.19 -9.28 -1.58
C TYR A 62 -15.08 -8.23 -1.39
N THR A 63 -14.04 -8.23 -2.24
CA THR A 63 -12.94 -7.27 -2.15
C THR A 63 -12.58 -6.74 -3.54
N ARG A 64 -12.62 -5.41 -3.69
CA ARG A 64 -12.18 -4.74 -4.91
C ARG A 64 -10.68 -4.48 -4.85
N ARG A 65 -9.98 -4.73 -5.95
CA ARG A 65 -8.52 -4.45 -6.08
C ARG A 65 -7.66 -5.05 -4.96
N SER A 66 -7.97 -6.27 -4.52
CA SER A 66 -7.16 -6.95 -3.51
C SER A 66 -5.88 -7.52 -4.10
N THR A 67 -4.77 -7.36 -3.40
CA THR A 67 -3.50 -8.01 -3.76
C THR A 67 -3.62 -9.51 -3.58
N TYR A 68 -3.28 -10.28 -4.61
CA TYR A 68 -3.30 -11.76 -4.54
C TYR A 68 -1.93 -12.38 -4.83
N CYS A 69 -1.04 -11.68 -5.53
CA CYS A 69 0.32 -12.12 -5.82
C CYS A 69 1.31 -10.95 -5.88
N GLY A 70 2.60 -11.29 -5.86
CA GLY A 70 3.70 -10.37 -6.16
C GLY A 70 4.29 -10.62 -7.55
N ALA A 71 5.01 -9.63 -8.08
CA ALA A 71 5.78 -9.73 -9.32
C ALA A 71 7.03 -8.84 -9.26
N THR A 72 7.91 -8.97 -10.25
CA THR A 72 9.15 -8.17 -10.39
C THR A 72 9.26 -7.59 -11.80
N VAL A 73 9.58 -6.30 -11.93
CA VAL A 73 9.89 -5.68 -13.23
C VAL A 73 11.20 -6.22 -13.77
N ILE A 74 11.19 -6.79 -14.98
CA ILE A 74 12.39 -7.29 -15.67
C ILE A 74 12.73 -6.51 -16.94
N ASP A 75 11.75 -5.79 -17.51
CA ASP A 75 11.92 -4.86 -18.63
C ASP A 75 10.78 -3.82 -18.59
N SER A 76 10.89 -2.79 -19.41
CA SER A 76 9.90 -1.73 -19.67
C SER A 76 8.46 -2.22 -19.85
N GLN A 77 8.27 -3.42 -20.38
CA GLN A 77 6.94 -4.00 -20.64
C GLN A 77 6.78 -5.43 -20.09
N TRP A 78 7.72 -5.91 -19.28
CA TRP A 78 7.73 -7.30 -18.82
C TRP A 78 7.86 -7.41 -17.30
N LEU A 79 6.98 -8.24 -16.73
CA LEU A 79 6.98 -8.64 -15.32
C LEU A 79 7.26 -10.14 -15.20
N LEU A 80 8.08 -10.52 -14.22
CA LEU A 80 8.30 -11.90 -13.81
C LEU A 80 7.45 -12.22 -12.57
N THR A 81 6.71 -13.33 -12.59
CA THR A 81 5.91 -13.82 -11.46
C THR A 81 5.75 -15.34 -11.52
N ALA A 82 5.16 -15.94 -10.49
CA ALA A 82 4.88 -17.37 -10.45
C ALA A 82 3.70 -17.73 -11.35
N ALA A 83 3.80 -18.84 -12.08
CA ALA A 83 2.74 -19.30 -12.97
C ALA A 83 1.39 -19.50 -12.26
N HIS A 84 1.41 -20.02 -11.02
CA HIS A 84 0.20 -20.27 -10.23
C HIS A 84 -0.56 -18.99 -9.83
N CYS A 85 0.05 -17.81 -9.96
CA CYS A 85 -0.65 -16.54 -9.77
C CYS A 85 -1.79 -16.37 -10.78
N PHE A 86 -1.74 -17.10 -11.89
CA PHE A 86 -2.81 -17.22 -12.86
C PHE A 86 -3.31 -18.67 -12.78
N GLY A 87 -4.41 -18.88 -12.05
CA GLY A 87 -4.99 -20.20 -11.83
C GLY A 87 -5.31 -20.91 -13.14
N GLY A 88 -4.90 -22.18 -13.24
CA GLY A 88 -5.15 -23.02 -14.40
C GLY A 88 -6.58 -23.56 -14.41
N ASP A 89 -7.49 -22.86 -15.06
CA ASP A 89 -8.63 -23.52 -15.71
C ASP A 89 -8.13 -24.08 -17.04
N THR A 90 -7.53 -25.27 -16.96
CA THR A 90 -7.17 -26.12 -18.11
C THR A 90 -6.20 -25.52 -19.12
N LEU A 91 -5.25 -26.35 -19.54
CA LEU A 91 -4.59 -26.23 -20.83
C LEU A 91 -5.63 -26.46 -21.95
N ALA A 92 -6.59 -25.56 -22.10
CA ALA A 92 -7.45 -25.46 -23.27
C ALA A 92 -6.97 -24.25 -24.09
N GLY A 93 -5.72 -24.31 -24.54
CA GLY A 93 -5.23 -23.78 -25.82
C GLY A 93 -5.34 -22.29 -26.16
N ASP A 94 -6.18 -21.47 -25.54
CA ASP A 94 -6.76 -20.34 -26.27
C ASP A 94 -6.79 -19.00 -25.51
N THR A 95 -5.80 -18.68 -24.68
CA THR A 95 -5.64 -17.26 -24.27
C THR A 95 -4.22 -16.84 -24.01
N TYR A 96 -3.42 -16.84 -25.08
CA TYR A 96 -2.34 -15.87 -25.29
C TYR A 96 -2.23 -15.57 -26.79
N VAL A 97 -2.86 -14.46 -27.23
CA VAL A 97 -2.41 -13.54 -28.30
C VAL A 97 -3.01 -12.17 -28.05
#